data_AF-A0A832MZ67-F1
#
_entry.id   AF-A0A832MZ67-F1
#
_cell.length_a   1.000
_cell.length_b   1.000
_cell.length_c   1.000
_cell.angle_alpha   90.00
_cell.angle_beta   90.00
_cell.angle_gamma   90.00
#
_symmetry.space_group_name_H-M   'P 1'
#
loop_
_entity.id
_entity.type
_entity.pdbx_description
1 polymer ?
#
loop_
_entity_poly.entity_id
_entity_poly.type
_entity_poly.pdbx_seq_one_letter_code
_entity_poly.pdbx_strand_id
1 'polypeptide(L)'
;MGTGKVLSLYMTMPDMMRSGHRMACDDIECDQDGIVGDRDHGTGEQKILLVSGKSYEIIEEAELVLDQGVLMENIYTDIDLYHLRPGSVLEIGETLFEVTG
;
A
#
# COMPACT_ATOMS: atom_id res chain seq x y z
N MET A 1 -19.10 -8.46 -3.29
CA MET A 1 -17.72 -8.76 -2.88
C MET A 1 -16.90 -8.88 -4.15
N GLY A 2 -16.00 -7.94 -4.38
CA GLY A 2 -14.95 -8.10 -5.39
C GLY A 2 -13.83 -8.94 -4.80
N THR A 3 -13.15 -9.72 -5.64
CA THR A 3 -11.97 -10.49 -5.27
C THR A 3 -10.88 -10.17 -6.27
N GLY A 4 -9.64 -10.05 -5.79
CA GLY A 4 -8.47 -9.91 -6.65
C GLY A 4 -7.21 -10.30 -5.91
N LYS A 5 -6.09 -9.80 -6.39
CA LYS A 5 -4.75 -10.19 -5.93
C LYS A 5 -3.97 -8.97 -5.46
N VAL A 6 -3.18 -9.21 -4.42
CA VAL A 6 -2.01 -8.39 -4.14
C VAL A 6 -0.96 -8.77 -5.19
N LEU A 7 -0.48 -7.77 -5.91
CA LEU A 7 0.53 -7.92 -6.95
C LEU A 7 1.94 -7.74 -6.39
N SER A 8 2.12 -6.74 -5.51
CA SER A 8 3.39 -6.41 -4.89
C SER A 8 3.16 -5.79 -3.50
N LEU A 9 4.10 -6.02 -2.58
CA LEU A 9 4.14 -5.39 -1.26
C LEU A 9 5.40 -4.54 -1.14
N TYR A 10 5.30 -3.44 -0.40
CA TYR A 10 6.42 -2.56 -0.14
C TYR A 10 6.43 -2.03 1.29
N MET A 11 7.62 -1.86 1.82
CA MET A 11 7.85 -1.15 3.08
C MET A 11 9.00 -0.15 2.94
N THR A 12 8.96 0.88 3.76
CA THR A 12 10.06 1.84 3.91
C THR A 12 10.83 1.48 5.16
N MET A 13 12.01 0.88 5.01
CA MET A 13 12.86 0.56 6.14
C MET A 13 13.42 1.84 6.79
N PRO A 14 13.41 1.96 8.12
CA PRO A 14 14.10 3.04 8.82
C PRO A 14 15.59 3.04 8.46
N ASP A 15 16.13 4.21 8.12
CA ASP A 15 17.56 4.42 7.89
C ASP A 15 18.00 5.60 8.77
N MET A 16 19.05 5.42 9.57
CA MET A 16 19.56 6.47 10.46
C MET A 16 20.29 7.60 9.71
N MET A 17 20.62 7.40 8.43
CA MET A 17 21.36 8.36 7.60
C MET A 17 20.53 8.96 6.46
N ARG A 18 19.34 8.41 6.17
CA ARG A 18 18.45 8.87 5.09
C ARG A 18 17.02 8.92 5.59
N SER A 19 16.12 9.49 4.79
CA SER A 19 14.68 9.49 5.09
C SER A 19 14.02 8.10 5.00
N GLY A 20 14.79 7.00 5.04
CA GLY A 20 14.33 5.63 4.84
C GLY A 20 14.75 5.02 3.50
N HIS A 21 14.68 3.69 3.41
CA HIS A 21 14.94 2.94 2.20
C HIS A 21 13.72 2.09 1.83
N ARG A 22 13.11 2.41 0.69
CA ARG A 22 11.94 1.71 0.21
C ARG A 22 12.32 0.46 -0.56
N MET A 23 11.67 -0.65 -0.23
CA MET A 23 11.95 -1.95 -0.83
C MET A 23 10.68 -2.78 -1.03
N ALA A 24 10.72 -3.66 -2.02
CA ALA A 24 9.70 -4.69 -2.21
C ALA A 24 9.89 -5.82 -1.19
N CYS A 25 8.79 -6.42 -0.77
CA CYS A 25 8.74 -7.47 0.24
C CYS A 25 7.86 -8.64 -0.22
N ASP A 26 8.12 -9.84 0.28
CA ASP A 26 7.28 -11.01 0.04
C ASP A 26 6.11 -11.10 1.03
N ASP A 27 6.24 -10.46 2.19
CA ASP A 27 5.27 -10.47 3.29
C ASP A 27 5.35 -9.18 4.11
N ILE A 28 4.24 -8.83 4.77
CA ILE A 28 4.16 -7.73 5.73
C ILE A 28 3.37 -8.14 6.97
N GLU A 29 3.92 -7.87 8.15
CA GLU A 29 3.20 -8.04 9.42
C GLU A 29 2.58 -6.69 9.82
N CYS A 30 1.29 -6.70 10.16
CA CYS A 30 0.56 -5.50 10.54
C CYS A 30 0.02 -5.61 11.97
N ASP A 31 0.09 -4.51 12.71
CA ASP A 31 -0.60 -4.33 13.98
C ASP A 31 -1.48 -3.06 13.95
N GLN A 32 -2.01 -2.67 15.12
CA GLN A 32 -2.86 -1.48 15.22
C GLN A 32 -2.12 -0.19 14.89
N ASP A 33 -0.78 -0.19 14.88
CA ASP A 33 0.08 0.97 14.70
C ASP A 33 0.72 1.02 13.30
N GLY A 34 0.43 0.06 12.43
CA GLY A 34 0.82 0.03 11.02
C GLY A 34 1.58 -1.25 10.65
N ILE A 35 2.49 -1.14 9.69
CA ILE A 35 3.36 -2.25 9.27
C ILE A 35 4.56 -2.34 10.20
N VAL A 36 4.73 -3.48 10.86
CA VAL A 36 5.82 -3.72 11.80
C VAL A 36 7.16 -3.61 11.06
N GLY A 37 8.05 -2.76 11.56
CA GLY A 37 9.37 -2.52 10.96
C GLY A 37 9.38 -1.50 9.83
N ASP A 38 8.24 -0.95 9.42
CA ASP A 38 8.18 0.23 8.56
C ASP A 38 8.59 1.49 9.33
N ARG A 39 9.18 2.46 8.63
CA ARG A 39 9.58 3.77 9.13
C ARG A 39 8.42 4.50 9.80
N ASP A 40 7.21 4.35 9.26
CA ASP A 40 6.04 5.13 9.70
C ASP A 40 5.23 4.39 10.80
N HIS A 41 5.67 3.21 11.24
CA HIS A 41 5.07 2.44 12.33
C HIS A 41 5.02 3.25 13.64
N GLY A 42 3.85 3.30 14.28
CA GLY A 42 3.66 4.00 15.57
C GLY A 42 3.69 5.53 15.52
N THR A 43 3.77 6.13 14.32
CA THR A 43 3.82 7.59 14.16
C THR A 43 2.44 8.26 14.18
N GLY A 44 1.36 7.49 13.97
CA GLY A 44 -0.02 7.97 13.97
C GLY A 44 -0.47 8.64 12.67
N GLU A 45 0.44 8.87 11.71
CA GLU A 45 0.09 9.24 10.34
C GLU A 45 -0.11 7.97 9.49
N GLN A 46 -0.88 8.11 8.39
CA GLN A 46 -1.40 7.04 7.51
C GLN A 46 -0.68 5.69 7.60
N LYS A 47 -1.39 4.68 8.13
CA LYS A 47 -0.78 3.41 8.53
C LYS A 47 -0.33 2.56 7.34
N ILE A 48 -1.10 2.56 6.26
CA ILE A 48 -0.93 1.70 5.08
C ILE A 48 -1.55 2.38 3.86
N LEU A 49 -0.79 2.49 2.77
CA LEU A 49 -1.29 2.98 1.48
C LEU A 49 -1.58 1.81 0.52
N LEU A 50 -2.81 1.76 0.01
CA LEU A 50 -3.27 0.77 -0.96
C LEU A 50 -3.49 1.44 -2.33
N VAL A 51 -2.90 0.90 -3.39
CA VAL A 51 -3.02 1.44 -4.76
C VAL A 51 -3.50 0.36 -5.75
N SER A 52 -4.37 0.78 -6.66
CA SER A 52 -4.95 -0.05 -7.72
C SER A 52 -4.07 -0.05 -8.98
N GLY A 53 -4.11 -1.14 -9.74
CA GLY A 53 -3.61 -1.22 -11.12
C GLY A 53 -4.08 -0.05 -11.98
N LYS A 54 -5.33 0.36 -11.80
CA LYS A 54 -5.95 1.48 -12.50
C LYS A 54 -5.20 2.81 -12.31
N SER A 55 -4.53 3.00 -11.17
CA SER A 55 -3.72 4.21 -10.94
C SER A 55 -2.48 4.25 -11.85
N TYR A 56 -1.84 3.11 -12.11
CA TYR A 56 -0.72 3.02 -13.04
C TYR A 56 -1.19 3.12 -14.50
N GLU A 57 -2.35 2.55 -14.84
CA GLU A 57 -2.98 2.73 -16.17
C GLU A 57 -3.21 4.22 -16.47
N ILE A 58 -3.73 4.99 -15.52
CA ILE A 58 -3.93 6.45 -15.68
C ILE A 58 -2.61 7.20 -15.92
N ILE A 59 -1.53 6.76 -15.26
CA ILE A 59 -0.19 7.36 -15.41
C ILE A 59 0.39 7.04 -16.80
N GLU A 60 0.25 5.79 -17.25
CA GLU A 60 0.65 5.35 -18.59
C GLU A 60 -0.14 6.09 -19.69
N GLU A 61 -1.45 6.29 -19.51
CA GLU A 61 -2.29 7.08 -20.42
C GLU A 61 -1.83 8.54 -20.53
N ALA A 62 -1.20 9.08 -19.48
CA ALA A 62 -0.59 10.40 -19.47
C ALA A 62 0.84 10.42 -20.08
N GLU A 63 1.25 9.33 -20.73
CA GLU A 63 2.58 9.13 -21.34
C GLU A 63 3.73 9.20 -20.32
N LEU A 64 3.44 8.89 -19.05
CA LEU A 64 4.42 8.76 -17.98
C LEU A 64 4.71 7.28 -17.72
N VAL A 65 5.98 6.97 -17.46
CA VAL A 65 6.41 5.61 -17.09
C VAL A 65 7.01 5.67 -15.69
N LEU A 66 6.33 5.05 -14.73
CA LEU A 66 6.78 4.94 -13.35
C LEU A 66 6.89 3.48 -12.96
N ASP A 67 7.95 3.14 -12.23
CA ASP A 67 8.10 1.82 -11.63
C ASP A 67 7.10 1.66 -10.47
N GLN A 68 6.70 0.41 -10.22
CA GLN A 68 5.89 0.07 -9.05
C GLN A 68 6.63 0.42 -7.75
N GLY A 69 5.88 0.84 -6.73
CA GLY A 69 6.41 1.32 -5.46
C GLY A 69 6.73 2.81 -5.44
N VAL A 70 6.77 3.50 -6.59
CA VAL A 70 7.07 4.95 -6.68
C VAL A 70 5.92 5.79 -6.10
N LEU A 71 4.69 5.28 -6.11
CA LEU A 71 3.53 5.95 -5.52
C LEU A 71 3.48 5.82 -3.99
N MET A 72 4.53 5.26 -3.37
CA MET A 72 4.65 5.02 -1.94
C MET A 72 3.64 4.01 -1.37
N GLU A 73 3.00 3.22 -2.22
CA GLU A 73 1.99 2.23 -1.87
C GLU A 73 2.56 1.04 -1.09
N ASN A 74 2.06 0.75 0.10
CA ASN A 74 2.47 -0.47 0.79
C ASN A 74 1.91 -1.73 0.13
N ILE A 75 0.72 -1.61 -0.45
CA ILE A 75 0.03 -2.72 -1.12
C ILE A 75 -0.38 -2.25 -2.51
N TYR A 76 0.06 -2.99 -3.54
CA TYR A 76 -0.37 -2.81 -4.92
C TYR A 76 -1.28 -3.97 -5.33
N THR A 77 -2.46 -3.68 -5.90
CA THR A 77 -3.50 -4.67 -6.19
C THR A 77 -4.12 -4.51 -7.58
N ASP A 78 -4.63 -5.60 -8.15
CA ASP A 78 -5.34 -5.61 -9.45
C ASP A 78 -6.82 -5.22 -9.38
N ILE A 79 -7.35 -4.91 -8.19
CA ILE A 79 -8.77 -4.54 -8.05
C ILE A 79 -8.98 -3.03 -8.26
N ASP A 80 -10.12 -2.67 -8.84
CA ASP A 80 -10.58 -1.28 -8.89
C ASP A 80 -11.04 -0.82 -7.49
N LEU A 81 -10.38 0.19 -6.93
CA LEU A 81 -10.67 0.71 -5.58
C LEU A 81 -11.65 1.90 -5.59
N TYR A 82 -12.04 2.45 -6.75
CA TYR A 82 -12.84 3.68 -6.85
C TYR A 82 -14.26 3.56 -6.27
N HIS A 83 -14.72 2.33 -6.01
CA HIS A 83 -16.02 2.07 -5.40
C HIS A 83 -15.97 2.01 -3.87
N LEU A 84 -14.77 1.98 -3.27
CA LEU A 84 -14.59 1.93 -1.82
C LEU A 84 -14.93 3.28 -1.20
N ARG A 85 -15.43 3.22 0.03
CA ARG A 85 -15.78 4.39 0.85
C ARG A 85 -15.11 4.26 2.21
N PRO A 86 -14.86 5.37 2.92
CA PRO A 86 -14.46 5.29 4.33
C PRO A 86 -15.39 4.36 5.12
N GLY A 87 -14.82 3.49 5.94
CA GLY A 87 -15.52 2.41 6.65
C GLY A 87 -15.73 1.11 5.85
N SER A 88 -15.32 1.06 4.59
CA SER A 88 -15.26 -0.21 3.84
C SER A 88 -14.19 -1.11 4.45
N VAL A 89 -14.49 -2.40 4.54
CA VAL A 89 -13.55 -3.40 5.07
C VAL A 89 -13.00 -4.24 3.91
N LEU A 90 -11.68 -4.40 3.91
CA LEU A 90 -10.92 -5.23 3.00
C LEU A 90 -10.30 -6.38 3.78
N GLU A 91 -10.41 -7.59 3.25
CA GLU A 91 -9.69 -8.75 3.75
C GLU A 91 -8.52 -9.03 2.81
N ILE A 92 -7.29 -8.97 3.33
CA ILE A 92 -6.07 -9.22 2.58
C ILE A 92 -5.22 -10.21 3.39
N GLY A 93 -5.03 -11.41 2.84
CA GLY A 93 -4.40 -12.51 3.58
C GLY A 93 -5.23 -12.85 4.82
N GLU A 94 -4.60 -12.81 5.99
CA GLU A 94 -5.24 -13.07 7.28
C GLU A 94 -5.64 -11.78 8.04
N THR A 95 -5.45 -10.61 7.42
CA THR A 95 -5.67 -9.30 8.06
C THR A 95 -6.89 -8.58 7.48
N LEU A 96 -7.62 -7.88 8.35
CA LEU A 96 -8.72 -6.99 7.99
C LEU A 96 -8.27 -5.52 8.07
N PHE A 97 -8.53 -4.78 7.00
CA PHE A 97 -8.24 -3.35 6.90
C PHE A 97 -9.52 -2.54 6.75
N GLU A 98 -9.60 -1.41 7.42
CA GLU A 98 -10.66 -0.41 7.21
C GLU A 98 -10.12 0.72 6.33
N VAL A 99 -10.88 1.08 5.30
CA VAL A 99 -10.58 2.25 4.47
C VAL A 99 -10.86 3.52 5.27
N THR A 100 -9.85 4.38 5.43
CA THR A 100 -9.99 5.65 6.17
C THR A 100 -10.08 6.89 5.28
N GLY A 101 -9.62 6.82 4.02
CA GLY A 101 -9.57 7.94 3.08
C GLY A 101 -9.17 7.53 1.68
#